data_AF-A0A5Q4VDC9-F1
#
_entry.id   AF-A0A5Q4VDC9-F1
#
_cell.length_a   1.000
_cell.length_b   1.000
_cell.length_c   1.000
_cell.angle_alpha   90.00
_cell.angle_beta   90.00
_cell.angle_gamma   90.00
#
_symmetry.space_group_name_H-M   'P 1'
#
loop_
_entity.id
_entity.type
_entity.pdbx_description
1 polymer ?
#
loop_
_entity_poly.entity_id
_entity_poly.type
_entity_poly.pdbx_seq_one_letter_code
_entity_poly.pdbx_strand_id
1 'polypeptide(L)'
;MNCIDGIEGVAKKIIDTLYHTALEQGCDDTECIRCLRAAVEGAGNFVSSNREVVSDPSLLTRELYIYAKTLWLSARSKGPEEKKEPDEEYYGYYFDRIYHEQNYPL
;
A
#
# COMPACT_ATOMS: atom_id res chain seq x y z
N MET A 1 13.77 -19.76 -4.09
CA MET A 1 12.77 -18.69 -4.13
C MET A 1 11.43 -19.38 -4.22
N ASN A 2 10.62 -19.29 -3.17
CA ASN A 2 9.33 -19.95 -3.14
C ASN A 2 8.35 -19.13 -4.00
N CYS A 3 7.32 -19.77 -4.58
CA CYS A 3 6.34 -19.08 -5.43
C CYS A 3 5.72 -17.85 -4.75
N ILE A 4 5.64 -17.88 -3.41
CA ILE A 4 5.19 -16.75 -2.58
C ILE A 4 6.11 -15.52 -2.69
N ASP A 5 7.43 -15.69 -2.66
CA ASP A 5 8.41 -14.60 -2.78
C ASP A 5 8.27 -13.93 -4.17
N GLY A 6 7.98 -14.73 -5.19
CA GLY A 6 7.71 -14.24 -6.55
C GLY A 6 6.43 -13.41 -6.63
N ILE A 7 5.34 -13.89 -6.04
CA ILE A 7 4.06 -13.16 -5.99
C ILE A 7 4.22 -11.87 -5.19
N GLU A 8 4.87 -11.92 -4.03
CA GLU A 8 5.16 -10.75 -3.21
C GLU A 8 5.98 -9.71 -3.99
N GLY A 9 7.05 -10.14 -4.65
CA GLY A 9 7.90 -9.25 -5.44
C GLY A 9 7.15 -8.57 -6.60
N VAL A 10 6.32 -9.32 -7.32
CA VAL A 10 5.49 -8.77 -8.40
C VAL A 10 4.45 -7.80 -7.83
N ALA A 11 3.77 -8.15 -6.75
CA ALA A 11 2.77 -7.28 -6.12
C ALA A 11 3.41 -5.98 -5.59
N LYS A 12 4.58 -6.04 -4.97
CA LYS A 12 5.35 -4.84 -4.57
C LYS A 12 5.68 -3.96 -5.78
N LYS A 13 6.06 -4.54 -6.92
CA LYS A 13 6.28 -3.77 -8.15
C LYS A 13 5.03 -3.12 -8.71
N ILE A 14 3.89 -3.80 -8.65
CA ILE A 14 2.60 -3.19 -9.04
C ILE A 14 2.27 -2.03 -8.10
N ILE A 15 2.48 -2.18 -6.79
CA ILE A 15 2.29 -1.12 -5.80
C ILE A 15 3.19 0.09 -6.11
N ASP A 16 4.49 -0.12 -6.39
CA ASP A 16 5.40 0.97 -6.79
C ASP A 16 4.87 1.71 -8.03
N THR A 17 4.46 0.97 -9.07
CA THR A 17 3.96 1.54 -10.32
C THR A 17 2.71 2.37 -10.08
N LEU A 18 1.72 1.83 -9.36
CA LEU A 18 0.48 2.55 -9.05
C LEU A 18 0.75 3.82 -8.24
N TYR A 19 1.66 3.75 -7.28
CA TYR A 19 2.05 4.91 -6.48
C TYR A 19 2.65 6.02 -7.36
N HIS A 20 3.62 5.69 -8.21
CA HIS A 20 4.25 6.67 -9.09
C HIS A 20 3.27 7.23 -10.12
N THR A 21 2.43 6.39 -10.72
CA THR A 21 1.39 6.85 -11.66
C THR A 21 0.40 7.80 -10.98
N ALA A 22 0.00 7.54 -9.74
CA ALA A 22 -0.89 8.43 -8.99
C ALA A 22 -0.24 9.81 -8.75
N LEU A 23 1.06 9.84 -8.44
CA LEU A 23 1.81 11.10 -8.31
C LEU A 23 1.91 11.86 -9.63
N GLU A 24 2.22 11.17 -10.73
CA GLU A 24 2.32 11.77 -12.07
C GLU A 24 0.99 12.35 -12.55
N GLN A 25 -0.12 11.71 -12.20
CA GLN A 25 -1.48 12.15 -12.56
C GLN A 25 -2.04 13.22 -11.61
N GLY A 26 -1.35 13.52 -10.50
CA GLY A 26 -1.84 14.46 -9.50
C GLY A 26 -3.07 13.96 -8.74
N CYS A 27 -3.22 12.64 -8.59
CA CYS A 27 -4.27 12.04 -7.77
C CYS A 27 -4.18 12.51 -6.33
N ASP A 28 -5.32 12.61 -5.66
CA ASP A 28 -5.33 12.90 -4.23
C ASP A 28 -4.92 11.68 -3.39
N ASP A 29 -4.70 11.90 -2.10
CA ASP A 29 -4.27 10.86 -1.16
C ASP A 29 -5.29 9.71 -1.06
N THR A 30 -6.59 10.02 -1.17
CA THR A 30 -7.66 9.03 -1.09
C THR A 30 -7.64 8.12 -2.31
N GLU A 31 -7.52 8.68 -3.50
CA GLU A 31 -7.40 7.95 -4.76
C GLU A 31 -6.15 7.08 -4.78
N CYS A 32 -5.00 7.66 -4.40
CA CYS A 32 -3.73 6.95 -4.32
C CYS A 32 -3.84 5.73 -3.39
N ILE A 33 -4.30 5.93 -2.14
CA ILE A 33 -4.40 4.85 -1.15
C ILE A 33 -5.41 3.78 -1.60
N ARG A 34 -6.52 4.16 -2.25
CA ARG A 34 -7.48 3.20 -2.83
C ARG A 34 -6.84 2.34 -3.93
N CYS A 35 -5.99 2.91 -4.78
CA CYS A 35 -5.25 2.15 -5.78
C CYS A 35 -4.27 1.15 -5.14
N LEU A 36 -3.51 1.57 -4.12
CA LEU A 36 -2.59 0.69 -3.41
C LEU A 36 -3.35 -0.46 -2.73
N ARG A 37 -4.49 -0.16 -2.08
CA ARG A 37 -5.37 -1.16 -1.50
C ARG A 37 -5.86 -2.16 -2.53
N ALA A 38 -6.32 -1.70 -3.71
CA ALA A 38 -6.80 -2.59 -4.77
C ALA A 38 -5.73 -3.59 -5.21
N ALA A 39 -4.45 -3.19 -5.27
CA ALA A 39 -3.35 -4.09 -5.57
C ALA A 39 -3.14 -5.15 -4.47
N VAL A 40 -3.17 -4.74 -3.20
CA VAL A 40 -3.05 -5.64 -2.04
C VAL A 40 -4.21 -6.65 -2.00
N GLU A 41 -5.45 -6.19 -2.18
CA GLU A 41 -6.64 -7.04 -2.22
C GLU A 41 -6.60 -8.00 -3.43
N GLY A 42 -6.18 -7.52 -4.60
CA GLY A 42 -6.02 -8.35 -5.80
C GLY A 42 -5.02 -9.49 -5.58
N ALA A 43 -3.86 -9.20 -5.00
CA ALA A 43 -2.86 -10.22 -4.67
C ALA A 43 -3.39 -11.21 -3.61
N GLY A 44 -4.04 -10.71 -2.56
CA GLY A 44 -4.66 -11.54 -1.52
C GLY A 44 -5.74 -12.47 -2.07
N ASN A 45 -6.60 -11.97 -2.96
CA ASN A 45 -7.65 -12.74 -3.62
C ASN A 45 -7.08 -13.82 -4.55
N PHE A 46 -6.03 -13.49 -5.31
CA PHE A 46 -5.34 -14.45 -6.16
C PHE A 46 -4.79 -15.62 -5.34
N VAL A 47 -4.06 -15.31 -4.27
CA VAL A 47 -3.45 -16.35 -3.42
C VAL A 47 -4.50 -17.15 -2.65
N SER A 48 -5.56 -16.49 -2.16
CA SER A 48 -6.67 -17.18 -1.48
C SER A 48 -7.42 -18.16 -2.39
N SER A 49 -7.45 -17.88 -3.70
CA SER A 49 -8.03 -18.75 -4.72
C SER A 49 -7.06 -19.87 -5.17
N ASN A 50 -5.79 -19.79 -4.79
CA ASN A 50 -4.72 -20.72 -5.17
C ASN A 50 -3.96 -21.21 -3.93
N ARG A 51 -4.69 -21.82 -2.98
CA ARG A 51 -4.12 -22.27 -1.68
C ARG A 51 -3.00 -23.31 -1.77
N GLU A 52 -2.83 -23.94 -2.94
CA GLU A 52 -1.68 -24.82 -3.21
C GLU A 52 -0.35 -24.05 -3.27
N VAL A 53 -0.40 -22.73 -3.49
CA VAL A 53 0.76 -21.86 -3.71
C VAL A 53 1.24 -21.23 -2.40
N VAL A 54 0.35 -21.05 -1.41
CA VAL A 54 0.64 -20.37 -0.14
C VAL A 54 -0.14 -21.02 1.00
N SER A 55 0.57 -21.39 2.07
CA SER A 55 0.03 -22.00 3.28
C SER A 55 -0.80 -21.02 4.13
N ASP A 56 -0.45 -19.74 4.14
CA ASP A 56 -1.22 -18.69 4.82
C ASP A 56 -1.28 -17.41 3.97
N PRO A 57 -2.36 -17.22 3.18
CA PRO A 57 -2.57 -16.03 2.35
C PRO A 57 -2.57 -14.71 3.14
N SER A 58 -2.89 -14.75 4.44
CA SER A 58 -2.99 -13.54 5.26
C SER A 58 -1.63 -12.87 5.49
N LEU A 59 -0.54 -13.66 5.49
CA LEU A 59 0.83 -13.16 5.60
C LEU A 59 1.17 -12.27 4.41
N LEU A 60 0.85 -12.69 3.19
CA LEU A 60 1.09 -11.88 1.99
C LEU A 60 0.35 -10.55 2.05
N THR A 61 -0.95 -10.57 2.37
CA THR A 61 -1.76 -9.36 2.46
C THR A 61 -1.21 -8.38 3.50
N ARG A 62 -0.78 -8.89 4.66
CA ARG A 62 -0.16 -8.10 5.72
C ARG A 62 1.15 -7.45 5.24
N GLU A 63 2.04 -8.22 4.63
CA GLU A 63 3.33 -7.71 4.15
C GLU A 63 3.15 -6.65 3.05
N LEU A 64 2.21 -6.86 2.13
CA LEU A 64 1.91 -5.89 1.08
C LEU A 64 1.25 -4.61 1.62
N TYR A 65 0.40 -4.74 2.65
CA TYR A 65 -0.15 -3.58 3.36
C TYR A 65 0.95 -2.74 4.04
N ILE A 66 1.84 -3.39 4.80
CA ILE A 66 2.96 -2.72 5.46
C ILE A 66 3.82 -2.02 4.41
N TYR A 67 4.15 -2.71 3.32
CA TYR A 67 4.93 -2.15 2.22
C TYR A 67 4.27 -0.90 1.62
N ALA A 68 2.97 -0.97 1.28
CA ALA A 68 2.23 0.16 0.72
C ALA A 68 2.20 1.36 1.67
N LYS A 69 1.97 1.14 2.96
CA LYS A 69 1.98 2.18 3.99
C LYS A 69 3.36 2.83 4.11
N THR A 70 4.42 2.02 4.22
CA THR A 70 5.81 2.50 4.31
C THR A 70 6.19 3.31 3.07
N LEU A 71 5.83 2.83 1.87
CA LEU A 71 6.08 3.55 0.62
C LEU A 71 5.44 4.95 0.66
N TRP A 72 4.15 5.02 1.00
CA TRP A 72 3.37 6.26 1.04
C TRP A 72 3.86 7.25 2.11
N LEU A 73 4.25 6.77 3.29
CA LEU A 73 4.82 7.59 4.37
C LEU A 73 6.21 8.11 4.01
N SER A 74 7.06 7.28 3.39
CA SER A 74 8.44 7.64 3.06
C SER A 74 8.57 8.80 2.08
N ALA A 75 7.55 9.06 1.28
CA ALA A 75 7.52 10.22 0.38
C ALA A 75 7.16 11.52 1.11
N ARG A 76 6.44 11.43 2.23
CA ARG A 76 6.02 12.59 3.04
C ARG A 76 7.10 13.02 4.04
N SER A 77 7.94 12.09 4.48
CA SER A 77 9.12 12.39 5.29
C SER A 77 10.26 13.09 4.52
N LYS A 78 10.20 13.13 3.18
CA LYS A 78 11.21 13.77 2.31
C LYS A 78 10.84 15.19 1.83
N GLY A 79 9.84 15.83 2.44
CA GLY A 79 9.43 17.20 2.10
C GLY A 79 10.52 18.25 2.40
N PRO A 80 10.47 19.44 1.75
CA PRO A 80 11.48 20.49 1.91
C PRO A 80 11.57 20.94 3.37
N GLU A 81 12.82 21.07 3.85
CA GLU A 81 13.34 21.20 5.22
C GLU A 81 12.72 22.24 6.19
N GLU A 82 11.52 22.80 5.93
CA GLU A 82 10.95 23.89 6.73
C GLU A 82 9.57 23.65 7.35
N LYS A 83 9.04 22.43 7.34
CA LYS A 83 7.79 22.15 8.07
C LYS A 83 7.99 20.96 8.98
N LYS A 84 7.71 21.18 10.28
CA LYS A 84 7.56 20.21 11.38
C LYS A 84 7.60 18.78 10.88
N GLU A 85 8.54 17.98 11.42
CA GLU A 85 8.60 16.54 11.20
C GLU A 85 7.18 16.00 11.01
N PRO A 86 6.87 15.43 9.83
CA PRO A 86 5.54 14.91 9.58
C PRO A 86 5.26 13.92 10.70
N ASP A 87 4.20 14.21 11.47
CA ASP A 87 3.79 13.37 12.58
C ASP A 87 3.46 11.99 12.00
N GLU A 88 4.41 11.07 12.14
CA GLU A 88 4.35 9.73 11.58
C GLU A 88 3.14 8.98 12.15
N GLU A 89 2.75 9.29 13.38
CA GLU A 89 1.55 8.77 14.02
C GLU A 89 0.29 9.34 13.34
N TYR A 90 0.23 10.65 13.10
CA TYR A 90 -0.89 11.26 12.36
C TYR A 90 -1.03 10.71 10.95
N TYR A 91 0.04 10.70 10.16
CA TYR A 91 0.00 10.22 8.77
C TYR A 91 -0.20 8.71 8.70
N GLY A 92 0.34 7.97 9.66
CA GLY A 92 0.09 6.55 9.82
C GLY A 92 -1.38 6.26 10.08
N TYR A 93 -2.00 7.00 11.01
CA TYR A 93 -3.43 6.91 11.29
C TYR A 93 -4.29 7.33 10.09
N TYR A 94 -3.91 8.41 9.40
CA TYR A 94 -4.60 8.90 8.21
C TYR A 94 -4.61 7.85 7.08
N PHE A 95 -3.45 7.22 6.82
CA PHE A 95 -3.35 6.13 5.86
C PHE A 95 -4.28 4.98 6.24
N ASP A 96 -4.19 4.49 7.48
CA ASP A 96 -4.95 3.32 7.96
C ASP A 96 -6.45 3.58 7.84
N ARG A 97 -6.88 4.79 8.18
CA ARG A 97 -8.28 5.20 8.09
C ARG A 97 -8.80 5.18 6.65
N ILE A 98 -8.08 5.77 5.70
CA ILE A 98 -8.48 5.73 4.28
C ILE A 98 -8.43 4.30 3.75
N TYR A 99 -7.38 3.57 4.10
CA TYR A 99 -7.17 2.20 3.66
C TYR A 99 -8.31 1.29 4.14
N HIS A 100 -8.77 1.40 5.39
CA HIS A 100 -9.81 0.51 5.93
C HIS A 100 -11.24 1.02 5.70
N GLU A 101 -11.51 2.31 5.89
CA GLU A 101 -12.87 2.86 6.02
C GLU A 101 -13.46 3.40 4.70
N GLN A 102 -12.69 3.42 3.61
CA GLN A 102 -13.06 3.94 2.29
C GLN A 102 -13.50 5.41 2.22
N ASN A 103 -13.70 6.15 3.32
CA ASN A 103 -14.12 7.56 3.30
C ASN A 103 -13.48 8.37 4.45
N TYR A 104 -12.93 9.55 4.12
CA TYR A 104 -12.77 10.64 5.08
C TYR A 104 -14.03 11.54 4.98
N PRO A 105 -14.66 11.98 6.08
CA PRO A 105 -15.73 12.96 5.99
C PRO A 105 -15.13 14.29 5.50
N LEU A 106 -15.67 14.79 4.39
CA LEU A 106 -15.46 16.14 3.87
C LEU A 106 -15.80 17.21 4.93
#